data_AF-A0AAD6V6E2-F1
#
_entry.id   AF-A0AAD6V6E2-F1
#
_cell.length_a   1.000
_cell.length_b   1.000
_cell.length_c   1.000
_cell.angle_alpha   90.00
_cell.angle_beta   90.00
_cell.angle_gamma   90.00
#
_symmetry.space_group_name_H-M   'P 1'
#
loop_
_entity.id
_entity.type
_entity.pdbx_description
1 polymer ?
#
loop_
_entity_poly.entity_id
_entity_poly.type
_entity_poly.pdbx_seq_one_letter_code
_entity_poly.pdbx_strand_id
1 'polypeptide(L)'
;MPRVTLGDFAQELLVQIFTFVDGKTLVNSCLLVCWSWKSAIDGSMELELVIELWADGMVAGDLPGLTIAETLDALYERRRAWLGLNWSSRIQLKEKPFQYVYRDCLTGGVFGQLWDTLFTATWLPSARNPTTRTSTGDISVRASRFVMDPTQDLVVFVCLGAHNEISVDCRSLSSLKPYHLAALPMVLTDWNEYITAVDLAGDILSLFFDTGRLVLLNWREGIDGDFPPVPADSFSLLSPRAYILGYGGDTQPRLEIWAFKGSIHNHIVTLQLPELVRPVENPLFATYCPGFRAIPGAGQRFSKSNDERLFVVHFLSKHLFVHFRYLLQYLTSRDGPVDVVVPWNEWGPQHTRMLKLYEDPYLSLRSVYGERVVHCPIPENGSAIQVLDFGMSALRRRFSGEAQPDTQCVTTLHTEPSTISDERFVAKSVTTSLPYREVVRSVDDSDMQYDEILAVDDDHIVRVESDDLARQPVVYTL
;
A
#
# COMPACT_ATOMS: atom_id res chain seq x y z
N MET A 1 -52.64 -15.40 -6.20
CA MET A 1 -51.56 -15.81 -5.28
C MET A 1 -50.90 -14.54 -4.74
N PRO A 2 -50.73 -14.38 -3.41
CA PRO A 2 -50.00 -13.24 -2.88
C PRO A 2 -48.55 -13.26 -3.39
N ARG A 3 -48.03 -12.10 -3.82
CA ARG A 3 -46.63 -11.97 -4.22
C ARG A 3 -45.78 -11.96 -2.95
N VAL A 4 -45.04 -13.03 -2.72
CA VAL A 4 -44.01 -13.07 -1.68
C VAL A 4 -42.84 -12.21 -2.15
N THR A 5 -42.48 -11.22 -1.35
CA THR A 5 -41.33 -10.35 -1.55
C THR A 5 -40.20 -10.77 -0.62
N LEU A 6 -38.97 -10.31 -0.90
CA LEU A 6 -37.82 -10.60 -0.04
C LEU A 6 -38.02 -10.10 1.40
N GLY A 7 -38.77 -9.01 1.58
CA GLY A 7 -39.09 -8.45 2.89
C GLY A 7 -40.04 -9.30 3.75
N ASP A 8 -40.68 -10.32 3.17
CA ASP A 8 -41.58 -11.25 3.86
C ASP A 8 -40.83 -12.44 4.49
N PHE A 9 -39.51 -12.55 4.28
CA PHE A 9 -38.68 -13.59 4.91
C PHE A 9 -38.44 -13.31 6.40
N ALA A 10 -38.23 -14.38 7.15
CA ALA A 10 -37.82 -14.32 8.55
C ALA A 10 -36.49 -13.57 8.70
N GLN A 11 -36.29 -12.91 9.85
CA GLN A 11 -35.13 -12.05 10.09
C GLN A 11 -33.80 -12.81 9.94
N GLU A 12 -33.75 -14.07 10.37
CA GLU A 12 -32.58 -14.93 10.27
C GLU A 12 -32.19 -15.20 8.81
N LEU A 13 -33.18 -15.39 7.94
CA LEU A 13 -32.95 -15.55 6.50
C LEU A 13 -32.49 -14.26 5.85
N LEU A 14 -33.05 -13.11 6.25
CA LEU A 14 -32.59 -11.81 5.77
C LEU A 14 -31.13 -11.57 6.16
N VAL A 15 -30.76 -11.87 7.41
CA VAL A 15 -29.37 -11.76 7.87
C VAL A 15 -28.47 -12.66 7.03
N GLN A 16 -28.81 -13.93 6.88
CA GLN A 16 -28.02 -14.87 6.08
C GLN A 16 -27.91 -14.46 4.60
N ILE A 17 -28.93 -13.80 4.03
CA ILE A 17 -28.84 -13.28 2.66
C ILE A 17 -27.91 -12.07 2.60
N PHE A 18 -28.00 -11.18 3.58
CA PHE A 18 -27.20 -9.96 3.64
C PHE A 18 -25.73 -10.18 3.96
N THR A 19 -25.33 -11.34 4.51
CA THR A 19 -23.90 -11.67 4.67
C THR A 19 -23.20 -11.92 3.33
N PHE A 20 -23.95 -12.16 2.25
CA PHE A 20 -23.42 -12.23 0.88
C PHE A 20 -23.41 -10.88 0.15
N VAL A 21 -23.87 -9.81 0.79
CA VAL A 21 -23.90 -8.46 0.24
C VAL A 21 -22.75 -7.66 0.83
N ASP A 22 -22.02 -6.92 -0.01
CA ASP A 22 -20.91 -6.10 0.46
C ASP A 22 -21.38 -4.94 1.35
N GLY A 23 -20.51 -4.51 2.26
CA GLY A 23 -20.84 -3.45 3.22
C GLY A 23 -21.34 -2.17 2.56
N LYS A 24 -20.79 -1.75 1.41
CA LYS A 24 -21.23 -0.54 0.69
C LYS A 24 -22.69 -0.65 0.27
N THR A 25 -23.07 -1.78 -0.31
CA THR A 25 -24.44 -2.03 -0.77
C THR A 25 -25.39 -2.11 0.41
N LEU A 26 -24.98 -2.72 1.54
CA LEU A 26 -25.77 -2.72 2.77
C LEU A 26 -26.07 -1.28 3.24
N VAL A 27 -25.04 -0.44 3.32
CA VAL A 27 -25.16 0.95 3.79
C VAL A 27 -26.00 1.81 2.85
N ASN A 28 -25.67 1.79 1.57
CA ASN A 28 -26.21 2.77 0.60
C ASN A 28 -27.54 2.36 0.01
N SER A 29 -27.86 1.06 -0.01
CA SER A 29 -29.07 0.54 -0.66
C SER A 29 -29.98 -0.15 0.34
N CYS A 30 -29.51 -1.20 1.02
CA CYS A 30 -30.39 -2.06 1.81
C CYS A 30 -31.05 -1.35 3.00
N LEU A 31 -30.31 -0.47 3.69
CA LEU A 31 -30.86 0.34 4.79
C LEU A 31 -31.98 1.31 4.36
N LEU A 32 -32.10 1.62 3.07
CA LEU A 32 -33.10 2.54 2.52
C LEU A 32 -34.33 1.84 1.94
N VAL A 33 -34.35 0.51 1.84
CA VAL A 33 -35.44 -0.24 1.19
C VAL A 33 -36.70 -0.29 2.05
N CYS A 34 -36.63 -0.84 3.27
CA CYS A 34 -37.77 -0.91 4.18
C CYS A 34 -37.32 -1.08 5.64
N TRP A 35 -38.26 -0.88 6.59
CA TRP A 35 -37.98 -1.01 8.02
C TRP A 35 -37.53 -2.42 8.44
N SER A 36 -38.10 -3.47 7.83
CA SER A 36 -37.72 -4.86 8.15
C SER A 36 -36.25 -5.14 7.82
N TRP A 37 -35.77 -4.68 6.66
CA TRP A 37 -34.36 -4.82 6.26
C TRP A 37 -33.44 -4.02 7.18
N LYS A 38 -33.81 -2.76 7.46
CA LYS A 38 -33.08 -1.93 8.41
C LYS A 38 -32.99 -2.60 9.79
N SER A 39 -34.10 -3.13 10.30
CA SER A 39 -34.13 -3.84 11.59
C SER A 39 -33.27 -5.11 11.59
N ALA A 40 -33.23 -5.84 10.47
CA ALA A 40 -32.37 -7.02 10.33
C ALA A 40 -30.88 -6.64 10.34
N ILE A 41 -30.52 -5.55 9.66
CA ILE A 41 -29.14 -5.04 9.59
C ILE A 41 -28.71 -4.45 10.94
N ASP A 42 -29.50 -3.54 11.52
CA ASP A 42 -29.19 -2.87 12.78
C ASP A 42 -29.20 -3.85 13.98
N GLY A 43 -29.94 -4.96 13.87
CA GLY A 43 -30.05 -5.99 14.91
C GLY A 43 -29.02 -7.12 14.82
N SER A 44 -28.12 -7.13 13.84
CA SER A 44 -27.16 -8.22 13.62
C SER A 44 -25.72 -7.75 13.75
N MET A 45 -25.00 -8.30 14.73
CA MET A 45 -23.56 -8.05 14.91
C MET A 45 -22.73 -8.54 13.72
N GLU A 46 -23.19 -9.58 13.03
CA GLU A 46 -22.51 -10.12 11.86
C GLU A 46 -22.53 -9.11 10.71
N LEU A 47 -23.69 -8.50 10.45
CA LEU A 47 -23.82 -7.45 9.44
C LEU A 47 -23.14 -6.15 9.87
N GLU A 48 -23.13 -5.84 11.18
CA GLU A 48 -22.31 -4.77 11.73
C GLU A 48 -20.83 -5.00 11.42
N LEU A 49 -20.30 -6.20 11.63
CA LEU A 49 -18.91 -6.53 11.31
C LEU A 49 -18.62 -6.37 9.81
N VAL A 50 -19.48 -6.86 8.91
CA VAL A 50 -19.32 -6.69 7.45
C VAL A 50 -19.25 -5.21 7.08
N ILE A 51 -20.12 -4.40 7.67
CA ILE A 51 -20.20 -2.96 7.44
C ILE A 51 -18.95 -2.24 7.97
N GLU A 52 -18.52 -2.56 9.19
CA GLU A 52 -17.37 -1.90 9.83
C GLU A 52 -16.06 -2.29 9.15
N LEU A 53 -15.89 -3.55 8.73
CA LEU A 53 -14.76 -3.97 7.91
C LEU A 53 -14.72 -3.21 6.58
N TRP A 54 -15.86 -3.10 5.90
CA TRP A 54 -15.96 -2.30 4.67
C TRP A 54 -15.60 -0.83 4.91
N ALA A 55 -16.11 -0.23 5.99
CA ALA A 55 -15.84 1.17 6.33
C ALA A 55 -14.35 1.44 6.58
N ASP A 56 -13.62 0.46 7.11
CA ASP A 56 -12.17 0.53 7.32
C ASP A 56 -11.36 0.02 6.12
N GLY A 57 -12.01 -0.40 5.04
CA GLY A 57 -11.38 -0.96 3.85
C GLY A 57 -10.63 -2.27 4.14
N MET A 58 -11.16 -3.07 5.06
CA MET A 58 -10.59 -4.32 5.53
C MET A 58 -11.38 -5.52 5.04
N VAL A 59 -10.71 -6.67 5.02
CA VAL A 59 -11.32 -7.98 4.81
C VAL A 59 -11.19 -8.79 6.09
N ALA A 60 -12.19 -9.63 6.39
CA ALA A 60 -12.11 -10.57 7.49
C ALA A 60 -10.97 -11.57 7.25
N GLY A 61 -10.22 -11.90 8.30
CA GLY A 61 -9.22 -12.96 8.25
C GLY A 61 -9.77 -14.31 8.65
N ASP A 62 -8.92 -15.33 8.57
CA ASP A 62 -9.28 -16.74 8.80
C ASP A 62 -9.00 -17.23 10.22
N LEU A 63 -8.68 -16.31 11.15
CA LEU A 63 -8.20 -16.69 12.46
C LEU A 63 -9.29 -17.42 13.29
N PRO A 64 -9.06 -18.68 13.67
CA PRO A 64 -10.04 -19.44 14.44
C PRO A 64 -10.18 -18.91 15.87
N GLY A 65 -11.40 -18.98 16.40
CA GLY A 65 -11.66 -18.87 17.84
C GLY A 65 -12.06 -17.50 18.37
N LEU A 66 -12.19 -16.47 17.51
CA LEU A 66 -12.73 -15.19 17.94
C LEU A 66 -14.23 -15.10 17.64
N THR A 67 -14.97 -14.59 18.60
CA THR A 67 -16.36 -14.20 18.41
C THR A 67 -16.45 -12.94 17.54
N ILE A 68 -17.63 -12.70 16.97
CA ILE A 68 -17.92 -11.48 16.20
C ILE A 68 -17.72 -10.23 17.08
N ALA A 69 -18.13 -10.31 18.36
CA ALA A 69 -17.96 -9.25 19.35
C ALA A 69 -16.48 -8.88 19.56
N GLU A 70 -15.64 -9.88 19.82
CA GLU A 70 -14.19 -9.65 20.01
C GLU A 70 -13.52 -9.10 18.75
N THR A 71 -14.00 -9.48 17.56
CA THR A 71 -13.50 -8.96 16.29
C THR A 71 -13.87 -7.49 16.09
N LEU A 72 -15.13 -7.12 16.41
CA LEU A 72 -15.60 -5.74 16.39
C LEU A 72 -14.85 -4.87 17.40
N ASP A 73 -14.67 -5.36 18.64
CA ASP A 73 -13.93 -4.64 19.68
C ASP A 73 -12.49 -4.39 19.25
N ALA A 74 -11.82 -5.39 18.67
CA ALA A 74 -10.48 -5.25 18.13
C ALA A 74 -10.39 -4.24 16.97
N LEU A 75 -11.40 -4.19 16.11
CA LEU A 75 -11.47 -3.22 15.01
C LEU A 75 -11.63 -1.79 15.56
N TYR A 76 -12.48 -1.61 16.58
CA TYR A 76 -12.67 -0.31 17.24
C TYR A 76 -11.45 0.15 18.03
N GLU A 77 -10.76 -0.75 18.73
CA GLU A 77 -9.48 -0.47 19.38
C GLU A 77 -8.44 0.00 18.38
N ARG A 78 -8.27 -0.75 17.29
CA ARG A 78 -7.34 -0.37 16.22
C ARG A 78 -7.68 0.99 15.62
N ARG A 79 -8.96 1.26 15.36
CA ARG A 79 -9.40 2.56 14.84
C ARG A 79 -9.00 3.68 15.79
N ARG A 80 -9.28 3.53 17.10
CA ARG A 80 -8.87 4.48 18.15
C ARG A 80 -7.36 4.67 18.22
N ALA A 81 -6.58 3.60 18.06
CA ALA A 81 -5.13 3.68 18.01
C ALA A 81 -4.65 4.56 16.85
N TRP A 82 -5.12 4.31 15.63
CA TRP A 82 -4.74 5.10 14.45
C TRP A 82 -5.22 6.55 14.50
N LEU A 83 -6.33 6.84 15.17
CA LEU A 83 -6.86 8.20 15.28
C LEU A 83 -6.04 9.08 16.22
N GLY A 84 -5.55 8.53 17.32
CA GLY A 84 -4.70 9.26 18.26
C GLY A 84 -3.21 8.99 18.07
N LEU A 85 -2.84 8.17 17.08
CA LEU A 85 -1.54 7.50 17.00
C LEU A 85 -1.13 6.88 18.35
N ASN A 86 -2.10 6.31 19.08
CA ASN A 86 -1.93 5.75 20.42
C ASN A 86 -1.23 4.38 20.33
N TRP A 87 0.09 4.38 20.24
CA TRP A 87 0.85 3.13 20.28
C TRP A 87 0.79 2.46 21.66
N SER A 88 0.54 1.16 21.64
CA SER A 88 0.56 0.27 22.81
C SER A 88 1.98 -0.07 23.26
N SER A 89 2.96 -0.01 22.35
CA SER A 89 4.37 -0.23 22.68
C SER A 89 5.33 0.51 21.75
N ARG A 90 6.51 0.81 22.28
CA ARG A 90 7.68 1.34 21.57
C ARG A 90 8.86 0.43 21.83
N ILE A 91 9.40 -0.19 20.79
CA ILE A 91 10.50 -1.16 20.92
C ILE A 91 11.63 -0.78 19.97
N GLN A 92 12.84 -0.68 20.50
CA GLN A 92 14.05 -0.55 19.69
C GLN A 92 14.57 -1.94 19.35
N LEU A 93 14.67 -2.25 18.06
CA LEU A 93 15.20 -3.54 17.61
C LEU A 93 16.71 -3.57 17.87
N LYS A 94 17.13 -4.48 18.75
CA LYS A 94 18.55 -4.73 19.06
C LYS A 94 19.19 -5.57 17.96
N GLU A 95 19.23 -5.03 16.76
CA GLU A 95 19.92 -5.67 15.64
C GLU A 95 21.40 -5.29 15.67
N LYS A 96 22.25 -6.17 15.13
CA LYS A 96 23.68 -5.85 15.03
C LYS A 96 23.80 -4.60 14.15
N PRO A 97 24.59 -3.59 14.56
CA PRO A 97 24.76 -2.39 13.77
C PRO A 97 25.34 -2.79 12.41
N PHE A 98 24.50 -2.73 11.39
CA PHE A 98 24.94 -2.83 10.02
C PHE A 98 25.40 -1.43 9.62
N GLN A 99 26.68 -1.27 9.33
CA GLN A 99 27.24 0.04 8.97
C GLN A 99 26.57 0.63 7.72
N TYR A 100 25.94 -0.18 6.87
CA TYR A 100 25.21 0.29 5.69
C TYR A 100 24.05 -0.66 5.32
N VAL A 101 22.89 -0.56 5.99
CA VAL A 101 21.67 -1.23 5.48
C VAL A 101 21.19 -0.47 4.26
N TYR A 102 21.48 -1.00 3.07
CA TYR A 102 21.00 -0.40 1.82
C TYR A 102 19.54 -0.77 1.53
N ARG A 103 19.00 -1.84 2.13
CA ARG A 103 17.74 -2.48 1.69
C ARG A 103 16.97 -3.12 2.83
N ASP A 104 15.89 -2.45 3.22
CA ASP A 104 14.87 -2.94 4.13
C ASP A 104 13.48 -2.88 3.48
N CYS A 105 12.54 -3.64 4.03
CA CYS A 105 11.16 -3.71 3.59
C CYS A 105 10.27 -4.00 4.80
N LEU A 106 9.15 -3.31 4.92
CA LEU A 106 8.11 -3.63 5.91
C LEU A 106 6.89 -4.13 5.16
N THR A 107 6.43 -5.34 5.48
CA THR A 107 5.21 -5.91 4.90
C THR A 107 4.59 -6.85 5.90
N GLY A 108 3.29 -6.71 6.19
CA GLY A 108 2.54 -7.71 6.95
C GLY A 108 3.08 -8.02 8.36
N GLY A 109 3.58 -7.02 9.08
CA GLY A 109 4.18 -7.21 10.41
C GLY A 109 5.55 -7.86 10.37
N VAL A 110 6.20 -7.96 9.21
CA VAL A 110 7.57 -8.45 9.06
C VAL A 110 8.44 -7.32 8.55
N PHE A 111 9.52 -7.04 9.27
CA PHE A 111 10.59 -6.14 8.85
C PHE A 111 11.74 -6.97 8.31
N GLY A 112 11.95 -6.90 6.99
CA GLY A 112 13.05 -7.58 6.31
C GLY A 112 14.23 -6.65 6.12
N GLN A 113 15.44 -7.16 6.30
CA GLN A 113 16.69 -6.47 6.06
C GLN A 113 17.64 -7.38 5.30
N LEU A 114 18.33 -6.80 4.31
CA LEU A 114 19.35 -7.49 3.54
C LEU A 114 20.68 -6.73 3.65
N TRP A 115 21.72 -7.45 4.08
CA TRP A 115 23.08 -6.96 4.13
C TRP A 115 24.04 -7.97 3.47
N ASP A 116 24.53 -7.60 2.29
CA ASP A 116 25.35 -8.48 1.44
C ASP A 116 24.65 -9.82 1.12
N THR A 117 25.06 -10.91 1.79
CA THR A 117 24.39 -12.22 1.70
C THR A 117 23.61 -12.58 2.96
N LEU A 118 23.64 -11.75 4.01
CA LEU A 118 22.90 -11.99 5.23
C LEU A 118 21.51 -11.35 5.14
N PHE A 119 20.47 -12.17 5.19
CA PHE A 119 19.09 -11.71 5.28
C PHE A 119 18.55 -11.95 6.68
N THR A 120 17.84 -10.95 7.21
CA THR A 120 17.13 -11.01 8.48
C THR A 120 15.67 -10.65 8.26
N ALA A 121 14.76 -11.55 8.65
CA ALA A 121 13.35 -11.26 8.79
C ALA A 121 13.00 -11.16 10.28
N THR A 122 12.46 -10.02 10.69
CA THR A 122 12.01 -9.75 12.06
C THR A 122 10.49 -9.59 12.07
N TRP A 123 9.78 -10.56 12.65
CA TRP A 123 8.35 -10.47 12.91
C TRP A 123 8.14 -9.54 14.10
N LEU A 124 7.47 -8.42 13.81
CA LEU A 124 7.25 -7.34 14.74
C LEU A 124 6.22 -7.74 15.80
N PRO A 125 6.39 -7.21 17.03
CA PRO A 125 5.44 -7.46 18.10
C PRO A 125 4.10 -6.79 17.78
N SER A 126 3.01 -7.48 18.07
CA SER A 126 1.65 -6.95 17.98
C SER A 126 0.97 -7.08 19.34
N ALA A 127 -0.21 -6.46 19.51
CA ALA A 127 -1.02 -6.62 20.71
C ALA A 127 -1.30 -8.09 21.11
N ARG A 128 -1.19 -9.03 20.15
CA ARG A 128 -1.41 -10.47 20.39
C ARG A 128 -0.14 -11.25 20.62
N ASN A 129 0.90 -10.88 19.87
CA ASN A 129 2.18 -11.51 19.98
C ASN A 129 3.18 -10.44 20.38
N PRO A 130 3.35 -10.19 21.69
CA PRO A 130 4.30 -9.19 22.17
C PRO A 130 5.75 -9.62 21.96
N THR A 131 5.98 -10.87 21.50
CA THR A 131 7.32 -11.38 21.25
C THR A 131 7.75 -11.09 19.83
N THR A 132 8.88 -10.42 19.71
CA THR A 132 9.63 -10.33 18.46
C THR A 132 10.21 -11.70 18.14
N ARG A 133 10.03 -12.16 16.91
CA ARG A 133 10.73 -13.34 16.38
C ARG A 133 11.65 -12.89 15.27
N THR A 134 12.84 -13.45 15.21
CA THR A 134 13.80 -13.15 14.14
C THR A 134 14.26 -14.44 13.49
N SER A 135 14.40 -14.42 12.16
CA SER A 135 15.04 -15.46 11.36
C SER A 135 16.14 -14.81 10.57
N THR A 136 17.37 -15.23 10.81
CA THR A 136 18.56 -14.71 10.13
C THR A 136 19.28 -15.86 9.46
N GLY A 137 19.67 -15.68 8.20
CA GLY A 137 20.42 -16.68 7.47
C GLY A 137 21.19 -16.08 6.30
N ASP A 138 22.28 -16.77 5.97
CA ASP A 138 23.08 -16.47 4.79
C ASP A 138 22.37 -17.04 3.56
N ILE A 139 22.00 -16.18 2.62
CA ILE A 139 21.39 -16.57 1.35
C ILE A 139 22.42 -17.10 0.35
N SER A 140 23.71 -17.10 0.68
CA SER A 140 24.82 -17.65 -0.13
C SER A 140 25.08 -16.94 -1.47
N VAL A 141 24.21 -16.01 -1.87
CA VAL A 141 24.29 -15.23 -3.10
C VAL A 141 24.07 -13.76 -2.78
N ARG A 142 24.77 -12.87 -3.50
CA ARG A 142 24.62 -11.44 -3.30
C ARG A 142 23.33 -10.98 -3.98
N ALA A 143 22.31 -10.70 -3.17
CA ALA A 143 21.06 -10.16 -3.67
C ALA A 143 21.17 -8.64 -3.85
N SER A 144 20.78 -8.17 -5.03
CA SER A 144 20.62 -6.75 -5.31
C SER A 144 19.31 -6.24 -4.76
N ARG A 145 18.19 -6.94 -4.82
CA ARG A 145 16.91 -6.49 -4.27
C ARG A 145 16.22 -7.68 -3.62
N PHE A 146 15.26 -7.41 -2.76
CA PHE A 146 14.30 -8.42 -2.34
C PHE A 146 12.92 -7.80 -2.19
N VAL A 147 11.91 -8.65 -2.34
CA VAL A 147 10.52 -8.38 -2.03
C VAL A 147 9.97 -9.57 -1.25
N MET A 148 8.95 -9.35 -0.43
CA MET A 148 8.39 -10.40 0.42
C MET A 148 6.87 -10.34 0.45
N ASP A 149 6.27 -11.52 0.61
CA ASP A 149 4.85 -11.68 0.91
C ASP A 149 4.72 -12.65 2.09
N PRO A 150 4.64 -12.13 3.33
CA PRO A 150 4.47 -12.95 4.52
C PRO A 150 3.20 -13.80 4.50
N THR A 151 2.17 -13.42 3.74
CA THR A 151 0.93 -14.21 3.65
C THR A 151 1.13 -15.54 2.94
N GLN A 152 2.22 -15.65 2.16
CA GLN A 152 2.66 -16.87 1.49
C GLN A 152 3.89 -17.50 2.16
N ASP A 153 4.40 -16.94 3.26
CA ASP A 153 5.73 -17.25 3.79
C ASP A 153 6.81 -17.14 2.69
N LEU A 154 6.75 -16.11 1.84
CA LEU A 154 7.61 -15.98 0.66
C LEU A 154 8.54 -14.77 0.76
N VAL A 155 9.80 -14.96 0.42
CA VAL A 155 10.76 -13.90 0.09
C VAL A 155 11.40 -14.22 -1.26
N VAL A 156 11.52 -13.21 -2.11
CA VAL A 156 12.12 -13.32 -3.43
C VAL A 156 13.33 -12.43 -3.49
N PHE A 157 14.49 -13.01 -3.78
CA PHE A 157 15.76 -12.32 -3.94
C PHE A 157 16.10 -12.16 -5.42
N VAL A 158 16.47 -10.96 -5.82
CA VAL A 158 16.98 -10.68 -7.16
C VAL A 158 18.50 -10.61 -7.09
N CYS A 159 19.16 -11.67 -7.53
CA CYS A 159 20.58 -11.91 -7.38
C CYS A 159 21.34 -11.49 -8.64
N LEU A 160 22.53 -10.92 -8.45
CA LEU A 160 23.43 -10.57 -9.55
C LEU A 160 24.52 -11.64 -9.64
N GLY A 161 24.53 -12.37 -10.74
CA GLY A 161 25.52 -13.39 -11.07
C GLY A 161 26.76 -12.82 -11.77
N ALA A 162 27.65 -13.73 -12.18
CA ALA A 162 28.76 -13.38 -13.06
C ALA A 162 28.23 -12.99 -14.45
N HIS A 163 29.02 -12.23 -15.22
CA HIS A 163 28.68 -11.87 -16.60
C HIS A 163 27.30 -11.21 -16.76
N ASN A 164 26.90 -10.41 -15.76
CA ASN A 164 25.65 -9.65 -15.82
C ASN A 164 24.40 -10.54 -15.95
N GLU A 165 24.43 -11.70 -15.30
CA GLU A 165 23.28 -12.58 -15.14
C GLU A 165 22.41 -12.07 -13.98
N ILE A 166 21.10 -12.01 -14.18
CA ILE A 166 20.13 -11.76 -13.10
C ILE A 166 19.45 -13.08 -12.80
N SER A 167 19.51 -13.55 -11.57
CA SER A 167 18.77 -14.73 -11.13
C SER A 167 17.75 -14.39 -10.05
N VAL A 168 16.63 -15.11 -10.04
CA VAL A 168 15.58 -14.96 -9.04
C VAL A 168 15.60 -16.18 -8.12
N ASP A 169 15.82 -15.94 -6.83
CA ASP A 169 15.84 -16.98 -5.80
C ASP A 169 14.63 -16.80 -4.86
N CYS A 170 13.68 -17.73 -4.94
CA CYS A 170 12.49 -17.75 -4.10
C CYS A 170 12.70 -18.64 -2.89
N ARG A 171 12.51 -18.11 -1.68
CA ARG A 171 12.69 -18.83 -0.42
C ARG A 171 11.50 -18.68 0.51
N SER A 172 11.38 -19.64 1.41
CA SER A 172 10.48 -19.52 2.57
C SER A 172 10.99 -18.40 3.47
N LEU A 173 10.15 -17.41 3.78
CA LEU A 173 10.51 -16.27 4.63
C LEU A 173 10.89 -16.73 6.05
N SER A 174 10.16 -17.70 6.59
CA SER A 174 10.36 -18.23 7.94
C SER A 174 11.61 -19.10 8.10
N SER A 175 12.00 -19.85 7.07
CA SER A 175 13.06 -20.87 7.14
C SER A 175 14.26 -20.61 6.24
N LEU A 176 14.15 -19.68 5.30
CA LEU A 176 15.13 -19.36 4.26
C LEU A 176 15.57 -20.55 3.40
N LYS A 177 14.76 -21.61 3.37
CA LYS A 177 14.92 -22.75 2.45
C LYS A 177 14.28 -22.44 1.10
N PRO A 178 14.71 -23.11 0.01
CA PRO A 178 14.08 -22.98 -1.30
C PRO A 178 12.55 -23.13 -1.21
N TYR A 179 11.82 -22.23 -1.87
CA TYR A 179 10.37 -22.20 -1.79
C TYR A 179 9.76 -23.34 -2.61
N HIS A 180 8.96 -24.19 -1.97
CA HIS A 180 8.48 -25.44 -2.55
C HIS A 180 7.56 -25.32 -3.77
N LEU A 181 6.92 -24.14 -3.98
CA LEU A 181 6.06 -23.88 -5.13
C LEU A 181 6.76 -23.10 -6.25
N ALA A 182 8.00 -22.67 -6.05
CA ALA A 182 8.71 -21.88 -7.04
C ALA A 182 9.17 -22.76 -8.21
N ALA A 183 9.06 -22.24 -9.43
CA ALA A 183 9.76 -22.81 -10.56
C ALA A 183 11.28 -22.76 -10.28
N LEU A 184 11.98 -23.85 -10.62
CA LEU A 184 13.44 -23.97 -10.49
C LEU A 184 14.15 -22.77 -11.17
N PRO A 185 15.35 -22.37 -10.68
CA PRO A 185 15.79 -20.98 -10.65
C PRO A 185 15.65 -20.29 -11.99
N MET A 186 14.99 -19.14 -11.95
CA MET A 186 14.79 -18.31 -13.14
C MET A 186 16.05 -17.50 -13.37
N VAL A 187 16.73 -17.81 -14.47
CA VAL A 187 17.95 -17.12 -14.90
C VAL A 187 17.62 -16.26 -16.10
N LEU A 188 17.98 -14.99 -15.99
CA LEU A 188 17.94 -14.02 -17.06
C LEU A 188 19.40 -13.68 -17.43
N THR A 189 19.80 -13.86 -18.68
CA THR A 189 21.19 -13.62 -19.16
C THR A 189 21.34 -12.32 -19.97
N ASP A 190 22.57 -11.78 -20.00
CA ASP A 190 23.00 -10.62 -20.81
C ASP A 190 22.45 -9.22 -20.39
N TRP A 191 22.55 -8.85 -19.10
CA TRP A 191 21.91 -7.63 -18.55
C TRP A 191 22.86 -6.48 -18.21
N ASN A 192 22.95 -5.47 -19.07
CA ASN A 192 23.72 -4.26 -18.75
C ASN A 192 22.89 -3.13 -18.12
N GLU A 193 21.72 -3.45 -17.56
CA GLU A 193 20.70 -2.48 -17.14
C GLU A 193 20.51 -2.47 -15.62
N TYR A 194 20.10 -1.33 -15.06
CA TYR A 194 19.92 -1.18 -13.62
C TYR A 194 18.46 -1.39 -13.21
N ILE A 195 18.21 -2.24 -12.21
CA ILE A 195 16.84 -2.49 -11.72
C ILE A 195 16.38 -1.30 -10.86
N THR A 196 15.40 -0.56 -11.37
CA THR A 196 14.79 0.61 -10.72
C THR A 196 13.68 0.20 -9.76
N ALA A 197 12.84 -0.78 -10.14
CA ALA A 197 11.75 -1.27 -9.28
C ALA A 197 11.63 -2.81 -9.31
N VAL A 198 11.20 -3.36 -8.17
CA VAL A 198 10.83 -4.77 -8.00
C VAL A 198 9.54 -4.80 -7.19
N ASP A 199 8.48 -5.38 -7.76
CA ASP A 199 7.20 -5.57 -7.08
C ASP A 199 6.79 -7.04 -7.13
N LEU A 200 5.99 -7.45 -6.15
CA LEU A 200 5.40 -8.79 -6.04
C LEU A 200 3.89 -8.65 -5.88
N ALA A 201 3.12 -9.31 -6.74
CA ALA A 201 1.67 -9.40 -6.63
C ALA A 201 1.16 -10.80 -6.94
N GLY A 202 0.81 -11.55 -5.89
CA GLY A 202 0.33 -12.91 -6.03
C GLY A 202 1.45 -13.83 -6.52
N ASP A 203 1.27 -14.38 -7.72
CA ASP A 203 2.20 -15.24 -8.43
C ASP A 203 3.14 -14.47 -9.38
N ILE A 204 3.00 -13.15 -9.51
CA ILE A 204 3.80 -12.33 -10.42
C ILE A 204 4.86 -11.53 -9.67
N LEU A 205 6.10 -11.65 -10.14
CA LEU A 205 7.23 -10.79 -9.83
C LEU A 205 7.50 -9.89 -11.04
N SER A 206 7.63 -8.59 -10.81
CA SER A 206 8.04 -7.64 -11.86
C SER A 206 9.44 -7.13 -11.62
N LEU A 207 10.22 -7.02 -12.69
CA LEU A 207 11.51 -6.32 -12.70
C LEU A 207 11.39 -5.16 -13.71
N PHE A 208 11.58 -3.93 -13.24
CA PHE A 208 11.60 -2.74 -14.09
C PHE A 208 13.00 -2.14 -14.10
N PHE A 209 13.46 -1.78 -15.30
CA PHE A 209 14.83 -1.34 -15.55
C PHE A 209 14.88 0.14 -15.89
N ASP A 210 16.04 0.77 -15.71
CA ASP A 210 16.32 2.16 -16.05
C ASP A 210 16.21 2.46 -17.57
N THR A 211 16.33 1.44 -18.40
CA THR A 211 16.07 1.52 -19.85
C THR A 211 14.57 1.50 -20.20
N GLY A 212 13.70 1.35 -19.20
CA GLY A 212 12.26 1.22 -19.38
C GLY A 212 11.81 -0.18 -19.83
N ARG A 213 12.71 -1.17 -19.84
CA ARG A 213 12.35 -2.57 -20.00
C ARG A 213 11.56 -3.05 -18.78
N LEU A 214 10.51 -3.83 -19.05
CA LEU A 214 9.70 -4.51 -18.05
C LEU A 214 9.80 -6.01 -18.26
N VAL A 215 10.03 -6.75 -17.18
CA VAL A 215 9.99 -8.22 -17.19
C VAL A 215 8.95 -8.66 -16.16
N LEU A 216 7.99 -9.48 -16.59
CA LEU A 216 6.97 -10.07 -15.73
C LEU A 216 7.18 -11.58 -15.65
N LEU A 217 7.45 -12.05 -14.44
CA LEU A 217 7.79 -13.42 -14.13
C LEU A 217 6.68 -14.03 -13.30
N ASN A 218 6.11 -15.15 -13.75
CA ASN A 218 5.29 -15.98 -12.88
C ASN A 218 6.25 -16.86 -12.06
N TRP A 219 6.51 -16.52 -10.80
CA TRP A 219 7.51 -17.25 -10.03
C TRP A 219 7.13 -18.72 -9.76
N ARG A 220 5.88 -19.12 -10.01
CA ARG A 220 5.41 -20.52 -9.94
C ARG A 220 5.59 -21.27 -11.26
N GLU A 221 5.35 -20.61 -12.39
CA GLU A 221 5.29 -21.24 -13.72
C GLU A 221 6.50 -20.94 -14.62
N GLY A 222 7.30 -19.92 -14.29
CA GLY A 222 8.41 -19.42 -15.10
C GLY A 222 8.13 -18.05 -15.74
N ILE A 223 8.77 -17.78 -16.88
CA ILE A 223 8.66 -16.47 -17.56
C ILE A 223 7.27 -16.34 -18.21
N ASP A 224 6.50 -15.32 -17.83
CA ASP A 224 5.15 -15.06 -18.37
C ASP A 224 5.21 -14.07 -19.56
N GLY A 225 6.15 -13.12 -19.52
CA GLY A 225 6.42 -12.20 -20.63
C GLY A 225 7.69 -11.36 -20.44
N ASP A 226 8.36 -11.06 -21.55
CA ASP A 226 9.48 -10.11 -21.66
C ASP A 226 9.09 -9.02 -22.65
N PHE A 227 9.13 -7.76 -22.22
CA PHE A 227 8.64 -6.65 -22.99
C PHE A 227 9.77 -5.96 -23.73
N PRO A 228 9.52 -5.44 -24.95
CA PRO A 228 10.42 -4.47 -25.51
C PRO A 228 10.51 -3.26 -24.56
N PRO A 229 11.68 -2.59 -24.50
CA PRO A 229 11.83 -1.36 -23.73
C PRO A 229 10.72 -0.36 -24.08
N VAL A 230 9.99 0.08 -23.07
CA VAL A 230 8.98 1.12 -23.17
C VAL A 230 9.60 2.38 -22.57
N PRO A 231 9.49 3.58 -23.17
CA PRO A 231 10.12 4.79 -22.62
C PRO A 231 9.35 5.33 -21.39
N ALA A 232 9.06 4.47 -20.42
CA ALA A 232 8.42 4.81 -19.16
C ALA A 232 9.50 5.14 -18.11
N ASP A 233 9.22 6.13 -17.28
CA ASP A 233 10.10 6.57 -16.19
C ASP A 233 9.86 5.76 -14.92
N SER A 234 8.67 5.18 -14.77
CA SER A 234 8.30 4.41 -13.58
C SER A 234 7.28 3.31 -13.86
N PHE A 235 7.19 2.37 -12.92
CA PHE A 235 6.34 1.20 -12.99
C PHE A 235 5.76 0.88 -11.60
N SER A 236 4.52 0.36 -11.55
CA SER A 236 4.00 -0.32 -10.37
C SER A 236 2.95 -1.38 -10.72
N LEU A 237 2.92 -2.49 -9.98
CA LEU A 237 1.84 -3.49 -10.11
C LEU A 237 0.51 -2.98 -9.53
N LEU A 238 -0.56 -3.06 -10.33
CA LEU A 238 -1.91 -2.76 -9.85
C LEU A 238 -2.57 -4.01 -9.24
N SER A 239 -2.46 -5.13 -9.94
CA SER A 239 -2.94 -6.43 -9.51
C SER A 239 -1.98 -7.50 -10.04
N PRO A 240 -2.19 -8.79 -9.74
CA PRO A 240 -1.40 -9.84 -10.36
C PRO A 240 -1.47 -9.83 -11.90
N ARG A 241 -2.46 -9.15 -12.51
CA ARG A 241 -2.65 -9.13 -13.97
C ARG A 241 -2.85 -7.73 -14.55
N ALA A 242 -2.45 -6.70 -13.81
CA ALA A 242 -2.50 -5.32 -14.28
C ALA A 242 -1.37 -4.49 -13.68
N TYR A 243 -0.88 -3.52 -14.41
CA TYR A 243 0.18 -2.61 -13.99
C TYR A 243 -0.05 -1.20 -14.53
N ILE A 244 0.73 -0.26 -14.01
CA ILE A 244 0.71 1.13 -14.44
C ILE A 244 2.12 1.58 -14.80
N LEU A 245 2.24 2.29 -15.91
CA LEU A 245 3.47 2.92 -16.38
C LEU A 245 3.36 4.43 -16.22
N GLY A 246 4.43 5.04 -15.73
CA GLY A 246 4.55 6.48 -15.57
C GLY A 246 5.42 7.10 -16.64
N TYR A 247 4.99 8.23 -17.21
CA TYR A 247 5.74 8.98 -18.20
C TYR A 247 5.78 10.44 -17.77
N GLY A 248 6.98 11.00 -17.60
CA GLY A 248 7.26 12.37 -17.20
C GLY A 248 8.08 13.18 -18.22
N GLY A 249 8.95 12.53 -19.00
CA GLY A 249 10.02 13.21 -19.77
C GLY A 249 9.65 14.05 -21.00
N ASP A 250 8.95 13.52 -22.00
CA ASP A 250 9.16 14.02 -23.38
C ASP A 250 8.04 14.86 -24.02
N THR A 251 6.80 14.80 -23.52
CA THR A 251 5.67 15.51 -24.16
C THR A 251 4.69 16.04 -23.14
N GLN A 252 3.94 15.13 -22.53
CA GLN A 252 2.89 15.40 -21.56
C GLN A 252 2.95 14.31 -20.49
N PRO A 253 3.12 14.68 -19.21
CA PRO A 253 3.12 13.71 -18.14
C PRO A 253 1.80 12.93 -18.10
N ARG A 254 1.89 11.61 -17.94
CA ARG A 254 0.73 10.71 -17.99
C ARG A 254 1.01 9.41 -17.27
N LEU A 255 -0.07 8.70 -16.97
CA LEU A 255 -0.05 7.33 -16.48
C LEU A 255 -0.75 6.45 -17.50
N GLU A 256 -0.21 5.28 -17.80
CA GLU A 256 -0.85 4.30 -18.68
C GLU A 256 -1.16 3.04 -17.88
N ILE A 257 -2.43 2.64 -17.85
CA ILE A 257 -2.87 1.40 -17.20
C ILE A 257 -2.92 0.29 -18.24
N TRP A 258 -2.32 -0.83 -17.89
CA TRP A 258 -2.23 -2.01 -18.74
C TRP A 258 -2.77 -3.23 -17.99
N ALA A 259 -3.43 -4.13 -18.71
CA ALA A 259 -3.80 -5.45 -18.22
C ALA A 259 -3.10 -6.51 -19.06
N PHE A 260 -2.88 -7.70 -18.50
CA PHE A 260 -2.20 -8.76 -19.23
C PHE A 260 -2.68 -10.16 -18.90
N LYS A 261 -2.45 -11.06 -19.85
CA LYS A 261 -2.72 -12.49 -19.73
C LYS A 261 -1.70 -13.26 -20.56
N GLY A 262 -0.77 -13.94 -19.89
CA GLY A 262 0.41 -14.46 -20.58
C GLY A 262 1.24 -13.31 -21.15
N SER A 263 1.74 -13.51 -22.36
CA SER A 263 2.49 -12.50 -23.11
C SER A 263 1.62 -11.45 -23.83
N ILE A 264 0.29 -11.49 -23.66
CA ILE A 264 -0.63 -10.53 -24.28
C ILE A 264 -0.88 -9.40 -23.29
N HIS A 265 -0.51 -8.18 -23.70
CA HIS A 265 -0.67 -6.95 -22.93
C HIS A 265 -1.63 -6.02 -23.65
N ASN A 266 -2.66 -5.58 -22.94
CA ASN A 266 -3.67 -4.69 -23.46
C ASN A 266 -3.57 -3.36 -22.73
N HIS A 267 -3.33 -2.28 -23.48
CA HIS A 267 -3.49 -0.93 -22.97
C HIS A 267 -4.98 -0.70 -22.66
N ILE A 268 -5.26 -0.19 -21.46
CA ILE A 268 -6.62 -0.01 -20.95
C ILE A 268 -7.02 1.46 -21.01
N VAL A 269 -6.15 2.35 -20.53
CA VAL A 269 -6.40 3.78 -20.48
C VAL A 269 -5.11 4.57 -20.27
N THR A 270 -5.03 5.73 -20.91
CA THR A 270 -4.05 6.76 -20.63
C THR A 270 -4.69 7.86 -19.79
N LEU A 271 -4.14 8.16 -18.62
CA LEU A 271 -4.58 9.21 -17.71
C LEU A 271 -3.59 10.38 -17.80
N GLN A 272 -4.01 11.51 -18.38
CA GLN A 272 -3.13 12.68 -18.48
C GLN A 272 -2.99 13.37 -17.12
N LEU A 273 -1.76 13.70 -16.73
CA LEU A 273 -1.47 14.54 -15.56
C LEU A 273 -1.57 16.03 -15.94
N PRO A 274 -1.41 16.98 -14.99
CA PRO A 274 -1.44 18.41 -15.32
C PRO A 274 -0.44 18.78 -16.43
N GLU A 275 -0.90 19.59 -17.37
CA GLU A 275 -0.08 20.06 -18.50
C GLU A 275 1.07 20.95 -18.04
N LEU A 276 2.26 20.72 -18.62
CA LEU A 276 3.47 21.48 -18.33
C LEU A 276 3.74 22.53 -19.40
N VAL A 277 4.20 23.71 -18.99
CA VAL A 277 4.55 24.81 -19.91
C VAL A 277 5.64 24.39 -20.89
N ARG A 278 6.57 23.55 -20.42
CA ARG A 278 7.63 22.94 -21.22
C ARG A 278 7.89 21.52 -20.70
N PRO A 279 8.31 20.59 -21.57
CA PRO A 279 8.92 19.35 -21.12
C PRO A 279 10.03 19.66 -20.11
N VAL A 280 10.02 18.95 -18.99
CA VAL A 280 11.08 19.06 -17.98
C VAL A 280 12.07 17.98 -18.32
N GLU A 281 13.31 18.35 -18.61
CA GLU A 281 14.37 17.36 -18.78
C GLU A 281 14.57 16.62 -17.45
N ASN A 282 14.39 15.30 -17.46
CA ASN A 282 14.56 14.43 -16.31
C ASN A 282 13.72 14.87 -15.09
N PRO A 283 12.38 14.96 -15.23
CA PRO A 283 11.55 15.22 -14.06
C PRO A 283 11.70 14.00 -13.17
N LEU A 284 12.03 14.20 -11.89
CA LEU A 284 11.93 13.14 -10.91
C LEU A 284 10.46 12.67 -10.91
N PHE A 285 10.23 11.57 -11.60
CA PHE A 285 8.93 10.96 -11.85
C PHE A 285 9.01 9.54 -11.34
N ALA A 286 8.28 9.27 -10.27
CA ALA A 286 8.25 7.94 -9.69
C ALA A 286 6.83 7.60 -9.28
N THR A 287 6.45 6.34 -9.48
CA THR A 287 5.18 5.81 -9.03
C THR A 287 5.43 4.79 -7.95
N TYR A 288 4.58 4.82 -6.93
CA TYR A 288 4.69 3.96 -5.78
C TYR A 288 3.33 3.36 -5.47
N CYS A 289 3.31 2.04 -5.30
CA CYS A 289 2.16 1.29 -4.82
C CYS A 289 2.62 0.44 -3.62
N PRO A 290 1.89 0.43 -2.50
CA PRO A 290 2.14 -0.49 -1.40
C PRO A 290 2.10 -1.95 -1.88
N GLY A 291 2.92 -2.78 -1.24
CA GLY A 291 3.03 -4.21 -1.52
C GLY A 291 1.67 -4.91 -1.56
N PHE A 292 1.51 -5.82 -2.50
CA PHE A 292 0.30 -6.61 -2.68
C PHE A 292 0.38 -7.89 -1.83
N ARG A 293 -0.70 -8.23 -1.13
CA ARG A 293 -0.79 -9.48 -0.37
C ARG A 293 -1.52 -10.53 -1.17
N ALA A 294 -0.93 -11.69 -1.42
CA ALA A 294 -1.62 -12.73 -2.18
C ALA A 294 -2.82 -13.32 -1.44
N ILE A 295 -2.72 -13.45 -0.12
CA ILE A 295 -3.79 -14.00 0.72
C ILE A 295 -4.12 -13.00 1.83
N PRO A 296 -4.93 -11.97 1.53
CA PRO A 296 -5.43 -11.05 2.56
C PRO A 296 -6.12 -11.85 3.68
N GLY A 297 -5.77 -11.53 4.93
CA GLY A 297 -6.39 -12.12 6.12
C GLY A 297 -5.74 -13.40 6.65
N ALA A 298 -4.81 -14.03 5.92
CA ALA A 298 -4.15 -15.26 6.36
C ALA A 298 -3.42 -15.06 7.71
N GLY A 299 -3.86 -15.77 8.74
CA GLY A 299 -3.30 -15.70 10.09
C GLY A 299 -3.62 -14.41 10.85
N GLN A 300 -4.53 -13.57 10.35
CA GLN A 300 -4.89 -12.27 10.95
C GLN A 300 -6.39 -12.22 11.31
N ARG A 301 -6.82 -11.27 12.16
CA ARG A 301 -8.26 -11.02 12.47
C ARG A 301 -8.96 -10.45 11.24
N PHE A 302 -8.28 -9.49 10.64
CA PHE A 302 -8.66 -8.76 9.46
C PHE A 302 -7.36 -8.18 8.89
N SER A 303 -7.38 -7.85 7.60
CA SER A 303 -6.28 -7.14 6.96
C SER A 303 -6.83 -6.09 6.03
N LYS A 304 -6.02 -5.09 5.69
CA LYS A 304 -6.38 -4.15 4.64
C LYS A 304 -6.62 -4.90 3.31
N SER A 305 -7.66 -4.52 2.58
CA SER A 305 -7.92 -5.02 1.23
C SER A 305 -6.84 -4.52 0.26
N ASN A 306 -6.47 -5.34 -0.73
CA ASN A 306 -5.59 -4.89 -1.83
C ASN A 306 -6.24 -3.79 -2.69
N ASP A 307 -7.55 -3.63 -2.66
CA ASP A 307 -8.25 -2.59 -3.41
C ASP A 307 -8.25 -1.25 -2.66
N GLU A 308 -8.02 -1.31 -1.36
CA GLU A 308 -8.04 -0.17 -0.43
C GLU A 308 -6.59 0.26 -0.14
N ARG A 309 -5.89 0.55 -1.24
CA ARG A 309 -4.53 1.11 -1.26
C ARG A 309 -4.54 2.56 -1.78
N LEU A 310 -3.44 3.26 -1.57
CA LEU A 310 -3.10 4.49 -2.27
C LEU A 310 -2.07 4.22 -3.35
N PHE A 311 -2.28 4.86 -4.48
CA PHE A 311 -1.27 5.04 -5.50
C PHE A 311 -0.66 6.43 -5.34
N VAL A 312 0.67 6.51 -5.32
CA VAL A 312 1.39 7.76 -5.14
C VAL A 312 2.24 8.04 -6.36
N VAL A 313 2.11 9.24 -6.92
CA VAL A 313 3.00 9.75 -7.97
C VAL A 313 3.85 10.85 -7.38
N HIS A 314 5.16 10.65 -7.36
CA HIS A 314 6.10 11.73 -7.13
C HIS A 314 6.35 12.46 -8.45
N PHE A 315 6.01 13.74 -8.50
CA PHE A 315 6.03 14.55 -9.71
C PHE A 315 6.37 16.00 -9.38
N LEU A 316 7.48 16.51 -9.92
CA LEU A 316 7.94 17.90 -9.73
C LEU A 316 8.11 18.30 -8.25
N SER A 317 8.64 17.41 -7.42
CA SER A 317 8.76 17.60 -5.95
C SER A 317 7.41 17.73 -5.24
N LYS A 318 6.35 17.12 -5.79
CA LYS A 318 5.04 17.00 -5.16
C LYS A 318 4.59 15.56 -5.18
N HIS A 319 3.74 15.20 -4.22
CA HIS A 319 3.14 13.88 -4.13
C HIS A 319 1.68 13.98 -4.52
N LEU A 320 1.29 13.22 -5.54
CA LEU A 320 -0.08 13.06 -5.98
C LEU A 320 -0.61 11.73 -5.46
N PHE A 321 -1.59 11.79 -4.57
CA PHE A 321 -2.26 10.64 -3.97
C PHE A 321 -3.54 10.33 -4.73
N VAL A 322 -3.76 9.06 -5.06
CA VAL A 322 -4.97 8.57 -5.73
C VAL A 322 -5.43 7.29 -5.05
N HIS A 323 -6.73 7.15 -4.77
CA HIS A 323 -7.23 5.87 -4.30
C HIS A 323 -7.11 4.80 -5.38
N PHE A 324 -6.60 3.64 -4.98
CA PHE A 324 -6.36 2.55 -5.90
C PHE A 324 -7.63 2.00 -6.54
N ARG A 325 -8.69 1.83 -5.74
CA ARG A 325 -10.05 1.50 -6.22
C ARG A 325 -10.58 2.41 -7.32
N TYR A 326 -10.12 3.66 -7.43
CA TYR A 326 -10.50 4.52 -8.53
C TYR A 326 -9.82 4.10 -9.83
N LEU A 327 -8.51 3.78 -9.78
CA LEU A 327 -7.76 3.25 -10.92
C LEU A 327 -8.29 1.89 -11.38
N LEU A 328 -8.69 1.02 -10.44
CA LEU A 328 -9.26 -0.29 -10.76
C LEU A 328 -10.59 -0.23 -11.53
N GLN A 329 -11.36 0.87 -11.44
CA GLN A 329 -12.61 1.02 -12.20
C GLN A 329 -12.39 1.04 -13.73
N TYR A 330 -11.20 1.43 -14.18
CA TYR A 330 -10.85 1.36 -15.60
C TYR A 330 -10.63 -0.08 -16.08
N LEU A 331 -10.26 -1.00 -15.18
CA LEU A 331 -10.10 -2.42 -15.50
C LEU A 331 -11.44 -3.16 -15.60
N THR A 332 -12.45 -2.78 -14.80
CA THR A 332 -13.74 -3.48 -14.74
C THR A 332 -14.76 -3.01 -15.77
N SER A 333 -14.59 -1.81 -16.31
CA SER A 333 -15.59 -1.16 -17.16
C SER A 333 -15.48 -1.49 -18.65
N ARG A 334 -14.50 -2.29 -19.08
CA ARG A 334 -14.18 -2.44 -20.52
C ARG A 334 -13.90 -3.88 -20.94
N ASP A 335 -14.79 -4.41 -21.77
CA ASP A 335 -14.55 -5.61 -22.56
C ASP A 335 -13.76 -5.27 -23.82
N GLY A 336 -12.43 -5.12 -23.70
CA GLY A 336 -11.50 -5.01 -24.82
C GLY A 336 -10.53 -3.82 -24.77
N PRO A 337 -9.50 -3.85 -25.63
CA PRO A 337 -8.52 -2.77 -25.73
C PRO A 337 -9.19 -1.54 -26.34
N VAL A 338 -9.22 -0.45 -25.58
CA VAL A 338 -9.62 0.85 -26.10
C VAL A 338 -8.56 1.84 -25.65
N ASP A 339 -7.84 2.41 -26.61
CA ASP A 339 -6.85 3.47 -26.40
C ASP A 339 -7.54 4.79 -26.01
N VAL A 340 -8.20 4.80 -24.85
CA VAL A 340 -8.86 5.99 -24.32
C VAL A 340 -7.83 6.82 -23.60
N VAL A 341 -7.78 8.09 -23.98
CA VAL A 341 -7.04 9.12 -23.27
C VAL A 341 -8.06 9.92 -22.46
N VAL A 342 -7.89 9.93 -21.13
CA VAL A 342 -8.74 10.71 -20.21
C VAL A 342 -7.95 11.96 -19.79
N PRO A 343 -8.42 13.16 -20.13
CA PRO A 343 -7.72 14.40 -19.81
C PRO A 343 -7.77 14.70 -18.32
N TRP A 344 -6.79 15.45 -17.81
CA TRP A 344 -6.64 15.74 -16.38
C TRP A 344 -7.92 16.29 -15.74
N ASN A 345 -8.61 17.21 -16.41
CA ASN A 345 -9.83 17.85 -15.91
C ASN A 345 -11.00 16.88 -15.68
N GLU A 346 -11.00 15.69 -16.30
CA GLU A 346 -12.04 14.69 -16.13
C GLU A 346 -11.79 13.74 -14.96
N TRP A 347 -10.54 13.32 -14.72
CA TRP A 347 -10.23 12.31 -13.70
C TRP A 347 -9.45 12.83 -12.48
N GLY A 348 -8.65 13.88 -12.66
CA GLY A 348 -7.65 14.32 -11.68
C GLY A 348 -8.24 15.10 -10.49
N PRO A 349 -8.86 16.28 -10.71
CA PRO A 349 -9.22 17.20 -9.63
C PRO A 349 -10.02 16.58 -8.48
N GLN A 350 -10.97 15.69 -8.78
CA GLN A 350 -11.88 15.14 -7.78
C GLN A 350 -11.36 13.89 -7.05
N HIS A 351 -10.44 13.15 -7.69
CA HIS A 351 -10.01 11.83 -7.23
C HIS A 351 -8.56 11.79 -6.77
N THR A 352 -7.90 12.95 -6.75
CA THR A 352 -6.51 13.06 -6.35
C THR A 352 -6.32 14.11 -5.25
N ARG A 353 -5.23 14.01 -4.50
CA ARG A 353 -4.71 15.07 -3.63
C ARG A 353 -3.26 15.31 -3.99
N MET A 354 -2.90 16.53 -4.32
CA MET A 354 -1.51 16.92 -4.52
C MET A 354 -1.02 17.68 -3.28
N LEU A 355 0.10 17.25 -2.70
CA LEU A 355 0.74 17.90 -1.55
C LEU A 355 2.22 18.14 -1.84
N LYS A 356 2.76 19.23 -1.30
CA LYS A 356 4.20 19.42 -1.17
C LYS A 356 4.61 18.87 0.19
N LEU A 357 5.06 17.62 0.21
CA LEU A 357 5.71 17.06 1.39
C LEU A 357 7.18 17.48 1.38
N TYR A 358 7.85 17.40 2.53
CA TYR A 358 9.26 17.75 2.62
C TYR A 358 10.06 16.92 1.60
N GLU A 359 11.06 17.57 0.99
CA GLU A 359 11.86 17.06 -0.13
C GLU A 359 12.81 15.96 0.35
N ASP A 360 12.29 14.86 0.86
CA ASP A 360 12.97 13.58 0.71
C ASP A 360 12.66 13.09 -0.71
N PRO A 361 13.60 13.22 -1.67
CA PRO A 361 13.40 12.70 -3.02
C PRO A 361 13.09 11.20 -3.03
N TYR A 362 13.32 10.52 -1.91
CA TYR A 362 13.04 9.12 -1.66
C TYR A 362 12.01 8.94 -0.55
N LEU A 363 10.95 9.75 -0.50
CA LEU A 363 9.74 9.42 0.28
C LEU A 363 9.48 7.93 0.09
N SER A 364 9.83 7.16 1.12
CA SER A 364 10.27 5.80 0.86
C SER A 364 9.09 5.03 0.31
N LEU A 365 9.31 4.10 -0.61
CA LEU A 365 8.31 3.08 -0.99
C LEU A 365 7.60 2.48 0.24
N ARG A 366 8.25 2.56 1.40
CA ARG A 366 7.85 2.05 2.71
C ARG A 366 6.91 2.96 3.48
N SER A 367 6.87 4.25 3.16
CA SER A 367 6.09 5.27 3.87
C SER A 367 4.61 5.25 3.53
N VAL A 368 4.16 4.33 2.66
CA VAL A 368 2.76 4.19 2.25
C VAL A 368 2.30 2.76 2.50
N TYR A 369 1.17 2.62 3.19
CA TYR A 369 0.51 1.33 3.36
C TYR A 369 -1.00 1.47 3.44
N GLY A 370 -1.71 0.64 2.68
CA GLY A 370 -3.15 0.78 2.55
C GLY A 370 -3.50 2.19 2.10
N GLU A 371 -4.34 2.88 2.87
CA GLU A 371 -4.73 4.28 2.62
C GLU A 371 -3.99 5.29 3.49
N ARG A 372 -2.83 4.92 4.03
CA ARG A 372 -2.06 5.76 4.95
C ARG A 372 -0.69 6.08 4.39
N VAL A 373 -0.24 7.29 4.69
CA VAL A 373 1.11 7.78 4.40
C VAL A 373 1.70 8.28 5.71
N VAL A 374 2.93 7.89 6.02
CA VAL A 374 3.63 8.32 7.24
C VAL A 374 4.87 9.10 6.84
N HIS A 375 5.08 10.28 7.42
CA HIS A 375 6.30 11.06 7.22
C HIS A 375 6.65 11.88 8.47
N CYS A 376 7.86 12.40 8.52
CA CYS A 376 8.29 13.34 9.55
C CYS A 376 8.07 14.77 9.01
N PRO A 377 7.25 15.62 9.66
CA PRO A 377 7.19 17.03 9.32
C PRO A 377 8.52 17.72 9.65
N ILE A 378 8.82 18.82 8.95
CA ILE A 378 9.96 19.67 9.32
C ILE A 378 9.67 20.25 10.71
N PRO A 379 10.55 20.04 11.70
CA PRO A 379 10.33 20.52 13.04
C PRO A 379 10.53 22.04 13.10
N GLU A 380 9.45 22.82 13.02
CA GLU A 380 9.48 24.17 13.62
C GLU A 380 9.47 24.08 15.16
N ASN A 381 8.92 22.99 15.73
CA ASN A 381 8.71 22.80 17.18
C ASN A 381 9.05 21.40 17.73
N GLY A 382 9.90 20.64 17.04
CA GLY A 382 10.41 19.34 17.51
C GLY A 382 9.91 18.11 16.73
N SER A 383 10.40 16.96 17.17
CA SER A 383 10.22 15.61 16.62
C SER A 383 8.76 15.17 16.63
N ALA A 384 8.20 14.83 15.47
CA ALA A 384 6.83 14.35 15.36
C ALA A 384 6.68 13.29 14.27
N ILE A 385 5.71 12.40 14.45
CA ILE A 385 5.24 11.47 13.41
C ILE A 385 3.93 12.04 12.85
N GLN A 386 3.87 12.21 11.54
CA GLN A 386 2.68 12.66 10.83
C GLN A 386 2.13 11.52 9.97
N VAL A 387 0.83 11.28 10.10
CA VAL A 387 0.10 10.30 9.31
C VAL A 387 -1.00 10.99 8.52
N LEU A 388 -0.98 10.81 7.19
CA LEU A 388 -2.04 11.21 6.28
C LEU A 388 -2.89 9.96 5.98
N ASP A 389 -4.08 9.89 6.56
CA ASP A 389 -5.03 8.79 6.38
C ASP A 389 -6.16 9.19 5.42
N PHE A 390 -6.17 8.57 4.24
CA PHE A 390 -7.18 8.77 3.20
C PHE A 390 -8.37 7.83 3.35
N GLY A 391 -8.36 6.90 4.32
CA GLY A 391 -9.45 5.96 4.63
C GLY A 391 -10.64 6.61 5.34
N MET A 392 -11.25 7.63 4.72
CA MET A 392 -12.26 8.51 5.31
C MET A 392 -13.62 7.84 5.59
N SER A 393 -13.90 6.68 4.99
CA SER A 393 -15.19 5.97 5.12
C SER A 393 -15.53 5.60 6.57
N ALA A 394 -14.51 5.29 7.38
CA ALA A 394 -14.62 4.99 8.81
C ALA A 394 -15.15 6.16 9.66
N LEU A 395 -14.89 7.41 9.25
CA LEU A 395 -15.19 8.59 10.05
C LEU A 395 -16.67 8.99 10.03
N ARG A 396 -17.37 8.71 8.94
CA ARG A 396 -18.75 9.20 8.75
C ARG A 396 -19.79 8.53 9.67
N ARG A 397 -19.46 7.39 10.30
CA ARG A 397 -20.46 6.57 10.98
C ARG A 397 -20.56 6.76 12.50
N ARG A 398 -19.50 7.15 13.24
CA ARG A 398 -19.53 7.03 14.72
C ARG A 398 -18.80 8.09 15.56
N PHE A 399 -18.28 9.19 15.00
CA PHE A 399 -17.62 10.24 15.80
C PHE A 399 -18.59 11.23 16.47
N SER A 400 -19.64 10.72 17.09
CA SER A 400 -20.42 11.48 18.06
C SER A 400 -19.93 11.29 19.50
N GLY A 401 -18.95 10.41 19.73
CA GLY A 401 -18.25 10.29 21.01
C GLY A 401 -17.02 11.19 21.01
N GLU A 402 -17.07 12.32 21.73
CA GLU A 402 -15.91 13.16 22.02
C GLU A 402 -14.87 12.33 22.79
N ALA A 403 -13.88 11.77 22.10
CA ALA A 403 -12.67 11.34 22.76
C ALA A 403 -12.04 12.59 23.39
N GLN A 404 -11.64 12.51 24.66
CA GLN A 404 -10.92 13.61 25.28
C GLN A 404 -9.66 13.93 24.46
N PRO A 405 -9.38 15.21 24.18
CA PRO A 405 -8.21 15.58 23.41
C PRO A 405 -6.94 15.16 24.15
N ASP A 406 -6.15 14.27 23.54
CA ASP A 406 -4.77 14.00 23.96
C ASP A 406 -3.93 15.24 23.59
N THR A 407 -3.29 15.86 24.58
CA THR A 407 -2.49 17.07 24.35
C THR A 407 -1.27 16.83 23.46
N GLN A 408 -0.86 15.56 23.26
CA GLN A 408 0.28 15.20 22.41
C GLN A 408 -0.11 14.89 20.95
N CYS A 409 -1.40 14.83 20.64
CA CYS A 409 -1.90 14.44 19.32
C CYS A 409 -2.82 15.51 18.74
N VAL A 410 -2.46 16.02 17.56
CA VAL A 410 -3.30 16.96 16.80
C VAL A 410 -3.89 16.22 15.61
N THR A 411 -5.22 16.23 15.52
CA THR A 411 -5.95 15.67 14.38
C THR A 411 -6.64 16.77 13.60
N THR A 412 -6.35 16.85 12.30
CA THR A 412 -6.96 17.82 11.37
C THR A 412 -7.65 17.08 10.25
N LEU A 413 -8.87 17.50 9.92
CA LEU A 413 -9.63 16.94 8.81
C LEU A 413 -9.57 17.88 7.59
N HIS A 414 -9.01 17.39 6.49
CA HIS A 414 -8.87 18.12 5.22
C HIS A 414 -9.88 17.61 4.19
N THR A 415 -11.03 18.26 4.09
CA THR A 415 -12.10 17.90 3.14
C THR A 415 -12.19 18.84 1.94
N GLU A 416 -11.72 20.07 2.10
CA GLU A 416 -11.79 21.08 1.05
C GLU A 416 -10.76 20.84 -0.07
N PRO A 417 -11.04 21.31 -1.30
CA PRO A 417 -10.03 21.34 -2.36
C PRO A 417 -8.81 22.18 -1.96
N SER A 418 -7.61 21.72 -2.33
CA SER A 418 -6.35 22.45 -2.18
C SER A 418 -5.78 22.80 -3.55
N THR A 419 -5.13 23.96 -3.65
CA THR A 419 -4.52 24.44 -4.90
C THR A 419 -3.04 24.64 -4.69
N ILE A 420 -2.22 23.99 -5.51
CA ILE A 420 -0.76 24.20 -5.55
C ILE A 420 -0.46 25.11 -6.73
N SER A 421 0.19 26.25 -6.46
CA SER A 421 0.74 27.14 -7.48
C SER A 421 2.15 26.70 -7.85
N ASP A 422 2.39 26.47 -9.13
CA ASP A 422 3.71 26.16 -9.68
C ASP A 422 3.77 26.64 -11.13
N GLU A 423 4.75 27.49 -11.45
CA GLU A 423 4.90 28.12 -12.76
C GLU A 423 5.19 27.13 -13.88
N ARG A 424 5.59 25.89 -13.54
CA ARG A 424 5.79 24.82 -14.51
C ARG A 424 4.49 24.28 -15.09
N PHE A 425 3.35 24.48 -14.42
CA PHE A 425 2.04 24.10 -14.96
C PHE A 425 1.51 25.14 -15.95
N VAL A 426 0.89 24.71 -17.05
CA VAL A 426 0.24 25.63 -18.01
C VAL A 426 -0.84 26.47 -17.33
N ALA A 427 -1.64 25.84 -16.47
CA ALA A 427 -2.66 26.50 -15.67
C ALA A 427 -2.07 27.37 -14.55
N LYS A 428 -0.75 27.35 -14.32
CA LYS A 428 0.00 27.96 -13.20
C LYS A 428 -0.38 27.46 -11.80
N SER A 429 -1.52 26.79 -11.68
CA SER A 429 -1.95 26.13 -10.47
C SER A 429 -2.74 24.86 -10.79
N VAL A 430 -2.72 23.91 -9.85
CA VAL A 430 -3.45 22.65 -9.92
C VAL A 430 -4.29 22.50 -8.66
N THR A 431 -5.60 22.37 -8.84
CA THR A 431 -6.56 22.13 -7.75
C THR A 431 -6.90 20.64 -7.66
N THR A 432 -6.86 20.10 -6.45
CA THR A 432 -7.15 18.69 -6.14
C THR A 432 -8.01 18.59 -4.87
N SER A 433 -8.84 17.56 -4.72
CA SER A 433 -9.86 17.52 -3.64
C SER A 433 -10.06 16.17 -2.94
N LEU A 434 -9.12 15.22 -3.05
CA LEU A 434 -9.25 13.95 -2.34
C LEU A 434 -9.12 14.16 -0.81
N PRO A 435 -10.15 13.87 -0.02
CA PRO A 435 -10.15 14.18 1.42
C PRO A 435 -9.21 13.25 2.19
N TYR A 436 -8.62 13.77 3.25
CA TYR A 436 -7.79 12.99 4.17
C TYR A 436 -7.84 13.55 5.58
N ARG A 437 -7.48 12.70 6.54
CA ARG A 437 -7.23 13.08 7.92
C ARG A 437 -5.73 13.14 8.14
N GLU A 438 -5.28 14.21 8.76
CA GLU A 438 -3.91 14.39 9.21
C GLU A 438 -3.88 14.15 10.71
N VAL A 439 -2.98 13.28 11.16
CA VAL A 439 -2.74 13.04 12.58
C VAL A 439 -1.26 13.28 12.83
N VAL A 440 -0.94 14.22 13.71
CA VAL A 440 0.42 14.56 14.10
C VAL A 440 0.58 14.23 15.57
N ARG A 441 1.57 13.40 15.91
CA ARG A 441 1.92 13.09 17.29
C ARG A 441 3.36 13.47 17.57
N SER A 442 3.55 14.33 18.57
CA SER A 442 4.88 14.67 19.05
C SER A 442 5.53 13.42 19.66
N VAL A 443 6.82 13.24 19.38
CA VAL A 443 7.62 12.17 19.95
C VAL A 443 8.68 12.83 20.83
N ASP A 444 8.76 12.43 22.10
CA ASP A 444 9.79 12.89 23.02
C ASP A 444 11.13 12.22 22.65
N ASP A 445 11.71 12.69 21.54
CA ASP A 445 12.99 12.22 21.06
C ASP A 445 13.86 13.42 20.68
N SER A 446 14.76 13.77 21.60
CA SER A 446 15.73 14.85 21.38
C SER A 446 16.69 14.56 20.23
N ASP A 447 16.76 13.30 19.78
CA ASP A 447 17.78 12.81 18.86
C ASP A 447 17.22 12.55 17.45
N MET A 448 15.97 12.93 17.17
CA MET A 448 15.37 12.79 15.84
C MET A 448 16.11 13.69 14.84
N GLN A 449 16.88 13.09 13.94
CA GLN A 449 17.60 13.78 12.88
C GLN A 449 16.75 13.83 11.59
N TYR A 450 17.14 14.70 10.66
CA TYR A 450 16.38 15.00 9.44
C TYR A 450 16.32 13.86 8.40
N ASP A 451 17.09 12.78 8.60
CA ASP A 451 17.31 11.72 7.60
C ASP A 451 16.64 10.38 7.98
N GLU A 452 15.53 10.40 8.72
CA GLU A 452 14.87 9.17 9.15
C GLU A 452 13.97 8.56 8.06
N ILE A 453 14.14 7.26 7.83
CA ILE A 453 13.25 6.50 6.95
C ILE A 453 12.09 5.96 7.77
N LEU A 454 10.86 6.33 7.38
CA LEU A 454 9.65 5.79 7.97
C LEU A 454 9.04 4.72 7.07
N ALA A 455 8.71 3.59 7.71
CA ALA A 455 7.92 2.54 7.12
C ALA A 455 6.60 2.38 7.90
N VAL A 456 5.53 2.00 7.21
CA VAL A 456 4.23 1.78 7.83
C VAL A 456 3.61 0.48 7.34
N ASP A 457 2.87 -0.20 8.22
CA ASP A 457 1.96 -1.26 7.82
C ASP A 457 0.60 -1.15 8.51
N ASP A 458 -0.09 -2.29 8.67
CA ASP A 458 -1.39 -2.37 9.31
C ASP A 458 -1.37 -1.89 10.77
N ASP A 459 -0.35 -2.28 11.53
CA ASP A 459 -0.31 -2.14 12.99
C ASP A 459 0.98 -1.46 13.47
N HIS A 460 1.94 -1.17 12.58
CA HIS A 460 3.24 -0.66 12.95
C HIS A 460 3.61 0.60 12.17
N ILE A 461 4.33 1.48 12.86
CA ILE A 461 5.19 2.49 12.24
C ILE A 461 6.62 2.12 12.65
N VAL A 462 7.51 1.98 11.68
CA VAL A 462 8.93 1.69 11.90
C VAL A 462 9.72 2.91 11.47
N ARG A 463 10.51 3.44 12.39
CA ARG A 463 11.44 4.54 12.18
C ARG A 463 12.84 3.98 12.12
N VAL A 464 13.59 4.29 11.07
CA VAL A 464 14.98 3.88 10.92
C VAL A 464 15.84 5.14 10.92
N GLU A 465 16.61 5.31 12.00
CA GLU A 465 17.58 6.39 12.15
C GLU A 465 18.72 6.22 11.14
N SER A 466 19.14 7.30 10.47
CA SER A 466 20.20 7.26 9.46
C SER A 466 21.61 7.51 10.00
N ASP A 467 21.83 7.49 11.32
CA ASP A 467 23.14 7.78 11.88
C ASP A 467 24.22 6.77 11.41
N ASP A 468 25.41 7.29 11.08
CA ASP A 468 26.46 6.66 10.23
C ASP A 468 27.09 5.39 10.84
N LEU A 469 26.77 5.05 12.09
CA LEU A 469 27.47 3.99 12.82
C LEU A 469 26.57 2.84 13.30
N ALA A 470 25.23 3.03 13.35
CA ALA A 470 24.30 1.99 13.76
C ALA A 470 22.82 2.36 13.51
N ARG A 471 22.25 1.96 12.38
CA ARG A 471 20.79 2.10 12.18
C ARG A 471 20.05 1.12 13.09
N GLN A 472 19.35 1.63 14.11
CA GLN A 472 18.47 0.81 14.96
C GLN A 472 17.01 1.16 14.66
N PRO A 473 16.24 0.22 14.09
CA PRO A 473 14.82 0.45 13.87
C PRO A 473 14.08 0.60 15.20
N VAL A 474 13.27 1.66 15.30
CA VAL A 474 12.32 1.87 16.40
C VAL A 474 10.93 1.56 15.89
N VAL A 475 10.26 0.61 16.53
CA VAL A 475 8.94 0.11 16.16
C VAL A 475 7.91 0.68 17.13
N TYR A 476 6.91 1.37 16.58
CA TYR A 476 5.73 1.83 17.29
C TYR A 476 4.57 0.91 16.90
N THR A 477 4.02 0.19 17.88
CA THR A 477 2.89 -0.75 17.66
C THR A 477 1.60 -0.07 18.07
N LEU A 478 0.66 0.08 17.15
CA LEU A 478 -0.64 0.73 17.35
C LEU A 478 -1.67 -0.21 17.98
#